data_AF-A0A505DQR9-F1
#
_entry.id   AF-A0A505DQR9-F1
#
_cell.length_a   1.000
_cell.length_b   1.000
_cell.length_c   1.000
_cell.angle_alpha   90.00
_cell.angle_beta   90.00
_cell.angle_gamma   90.00
#
_symmetry.space_group_name_H-M   'P 1'
#
loop_
_entity.id
_entity.type
_entity.pdbx_description
1 polymer ?
#
loop_
_entity_poly.entity_id
_entity_poly.type
_entity_poly.pdbx_seq_one_letter_code
_entity_poly.pdbx_strand_id
1 'polypeptide(L)'
;MDLALRPAAEGRRTTPLPGAGVLRPMWDLGHRSPMGELVLSAARLWIEERPFLEPGGRARIRLAPLDPSLWQHLEPGLRMTLHEDRTFAGTATVLEIQPPAPTTPSG
;
A
#
# COMPACT_ATOMS: atom_id res chain seq x y z
N MET A 1 4.99 1.29 6.80
CA MET A 1 3.77 0.50 7.09
C MET A 1 4.14 -0.95 7.39
N ASP A 2 3.24 -1.69 8.01
CA ASP A 2 3.34 -3.14 8.21
C ASP A 2 2.28 -3.83 7.34
N LEU A 3 2.70 -4.65 6.37
CA LEU A 3 1.83 -5.34 5.42
C LEU A 3 1.82 -6.84 5.72
N ALA A 4 0.61 -7.41 5.80
CA ALA A 4 0.37 -8.84 5.79
C ALA A 4 -0.39 -9.23 4.51
N LEU A 5 0.20 -10.12 3.71
CA LEU A 5 -0.45 -10.70 2.53
C LEU A 5 -1.36 -11.85 2.94
N ARG A 6 -2.40 -12.07 2.13
CA ARG A 6 -3.23 -13.27 2.24
C ARG A 6 -2.45 -14.50 1.79
N PRO A 7 -2.67 -15.68 2.42
CA PRO A 7 -2.13 -16.95 1.93
C PRO A 7 -2.54 -17.20 0.48
N ALA A 8 -1.72 -17.94 -0.28
CA ALA A 8 -2.02 -18.26 -1.68
C ALA A 8 -3.36 -19.01 -1.87
N ALA A 9 -3.82 -19.76 -0.87
CA ALA A 9 -5.12 -20.44 -0.88
C ALA A 9 -6.32 -19.48 -0.74
N GLU A 10 -6.08 -18.26 -0.26
CA GLU A 10 -7.12 -17.30 0.16
C GLU A 10 -7.03 -15.96 -0.58
N GLY A 11 -6.00 -15.79 -1.42
CA GLY A 11 -5.74 -14.62 -2.22
C GLY A 11 -5.39 -15.02 -3.64
N ARG A 12 -5.40 -14.05 -4.56
CA ARG A 12 -5.10 -14.32 -5.97
C ARG A 12 -3.62 -14.61 -6.22
N ARG A 13 -2.74 -14.12 -5.36
CA ARG A 13 -1.29 -14.16 -5.59
C ARG A 13 -0.72 -15.53 -5.23
N THR A 14 -0.22 -16.21 -6.25
CA THR A 14 0.54 -17.46 -6.11
C THR A 14 2.04 -17.25 -6.23
N THR A 15 2.47 -16.04 -6.63
CA THR A 15 3.88 -15.67 -6.82
C THR A 15 4.33 -14.64 -5.78
N PRO A 16 5.63 -14.54 -5.47
CA PRO A 16 6.14 -13.54 -4.53
C PRO A 16 5.86 -12.11 -5.02
N LEU A 17 5.57 -11.20 -4.08
CA LEU A 17 5.44 -9.77 -4.32
C LEU A 17 6.84 -9.13 -4.38
N PRO A 18 7.30 -8.57 -5.51
CA PRO A 18 8.60 -7.92 -5.62
C PRO A 18 8.67 -6.59 -4.84
N GLY A 19 9.74 -6.40 -4.08
CA GLY A 19 9.93 -5.27 -3.16
C GLY A 19 10.63 -4.04 -3.74
N ALA A 20 10.84 -3.97 -5.06
CA ALA A 20 11.70 -2.97 -5.69
C ALA A 20 10.98 -1.70 -6.20
N GLY A 21 9.74 -1.41 -5.78
CA GLY A 21 9.02 -0.20 -6.23
C GLY A 21 8.44 -0.28 -7.64
N VAL A 22 8.58 -1.42 -8.33
CA VAL A 22 8.10 -1.63 -9.70
C VAL A 22 6.57 -1.74 -9.75
N LEU A 23 5.97 -2.31 -8.69
CA LEU A 23 4.54 -2.48 -8.62
C LEU A 23 3.82 -1.19 -8.19
N ARG A 24 2.62 -1.03 -8.74
CA ARG A 24 1.66 0.01 -8.38
C ARG A 24 0.36 -0.62 -7.90
N PRO A 25 0.37 -1.32 -6.75
CA PRO A 25 -0.83 -1.88 -6.18
C PRO A 25 -1.88 -0.81 -5.85
N MET A 26 -3.13 -1.27 -5.80
CA MET A 26 -4.29 -0.46 -5.46
C MET A 26 -4.66 -0.64 -3.99
N TRP A 27 -5.09 0.43 -3.35
CA TRP A 27 -5.37 0.45 -1.91
C TRP A 27 -6.76 1.01 -1.63
N ASP A 28 -7.54 0.31 -0.81
CA ASP A 28 -8.74 0.88 -0.19
C ASP A 28 -8.29 1.69 1.04
N LEU A 29 -8.47 3.01 0.94
CA LEU A 29 -8.15 3.97 2.00
C LEU A 29 -9.39 4.39 2.81
N GLY A 30 -10.53 3.75 2.57
CA GLY A 30 -11.83 4.10 3.14
C GLY A 30 -12.63 5.10 2.31
N HIS A 31 -12.12 5.55 1.17
CA HIS A 31 -12.81 6.48 0.28
C HIS A 31 -13.93 5.81 -0.49
N ARG A 32 -15.03 6.55 -0.68
CA ARG A 32 -16.20 6.14 -1.45
C ARG A 32 -16.54 7.19 -2.50
N SER A 33 -17.01 6.76 -3.66
CA SER A 33 -17.53 7.67 -4.67
C SER A 33 -18.86 8.29 -4.20
N PRO A 34 -19.37 9.35 -4.85
CA PRO A 34 -20.71 9.88 -4.55
C PRO A 34 -21.83 8.85 -4.67
N MET A 35 -21.61 7.79 -5.47
CA MET A 35 -22.56 6.68 -5.65
C MET A 35 -22.32 5.53 -4.64
N GLY A 36 -21.36 5.68 -3.72
CA GLY A 36 -21.03 4.70 -2.68
C GLY A 36 -20.04 3.61 -3.11
N GLU A 37 -19.49 3.68 -4.33
CA GLU A 37 -18.54 2.68 -4.82
C GLU A 37 -17.18 2.83 -4.15
N LEU A 38 -16.42 1.72 -4.10
CA LEU A 38 -15.06 1.74 -3.58
C LEU A 38 -14.12 2.56 -4.48
N VAL A 39 -13.41 3.53 -3.89
CA VAL A 39 -12.34 4.27 -4.57
C VAL A 39 -11.00 3.66 -4.16
N LEU A 40 -10.29 3.11 -5.15
CA LEU A 40 -8.99 2.49 -4.96
C LEU A 40 -7.87 3.44 -5.40
N SER A 41 -6.89 3.64 -4.53
CA SER A 41 -5.79 4.57 -4.72
C SER A 41 -4.49 3.83 -5.00
N ALA A 42 -3.76 4.21 -6.05
CA ALA A 42 -2.49 3.58 -6.39
C ALA A 42 -1.31 4.16 -5.60
N ALA A 43 -0.38 3.31 -5.17
CA ALA A 43 0.90 3.71 -4.60
C ALA A 43 2.04 2.81 -5.08
N ARG A 44 3.25 3.35 -5.21
CA ARG A 44 4.47 2.53 -5.36
C ARG A 44 4.79 1.86 -4.04
N LEU A 45 5.28 0.63 -4.09
CA LEU A 45 5.55 -0.21 -2.91
C LEU A 45 7.00 -0.70 -2.90
N TRP A 46 7.68 -0.46 -1.78
CA TRP A 46 8.99 -1.06 -1.47
C TRP A 46 8.89 -1.92 -0.22
N ILE A 47 9.60 -3.04 -0.22
CA ILE A 47 9.79 -3.87 0.98
C ILE A 47 11.15 -3.47 1.57
N GLU A 48 11.18 -3.14 2.86
CA GLU A 48 12.40 -2.58 3.48
C GLU A 48 13.52 -3.59 3.66
N GLU A 49 13.18 -4.83 4.00
CA GLU A 49 14.14 -5.80 4.53
C GLU A 49 14.45 -6.94 3.57
N ARG A 50 13.63 -7.11 2.53
CA ARG A 50 13.68 -8.29 1.66
C ARG A 50 13.35 -7.92 0.21
N PRO A 51 13.95 -8.61 -0.77
CA PRO A 51 13.69 -8.36 -2.19
C PRO A 51 12.29 -8.79 -2.64
N PHE A 52 11.66 -9.72 -1.91
CA PHE A 52 10.32 -10.21 -2.19
C PHE A 52 9.57 -10.61 -0.91
N LEU A 53 8.24 -10.64 -1.02
CA LEU A 53 7.33 -11.11 0.04
C LEU A 53 6.46 -12.25 -0.50
N GLU A 54 6.60 -13.43 0.10
CA GLU A 54 5.78 -14.60 -0.24
C GLU A 54 4.29 -14.39 0.09
N PRO A 55 3.37 -15.07 -0.61
CA PRO A 55 1.98 -15.15 -0.20
C PRO A 55 1.84 -15.60 1.26
N GLY A 56 0.94 -14.97 2.03
CA GLY A 56 0.81 -15.20 3.47
C GLY A 56 1.90 -14.55 4.33
N GLY A 57 2.94 -13.96 3.71
CA GLY A 57 4.02 -13.30 4.40
C GLY A 57 3.63 -11.95 5.00
N ARG A 58 4.43 -11.50 5.98
CA ARG A 58 4.35 -10.18 6.58
C ARG A 58 5.69 -9.45 6.49
N ALA A 59 5.67 -8.17 6.15
CA ALA A 59 6.89 -7.34 6.10
C ALA A 59 6.60 -5.85 6.32
N ARG A 60 7.65 -5.13 6.69
CA ARG A 60 7.66 -3.67 6.66
C ARG A 60 7.78 -3.19 5.21
N ILE A 61 6.93 -2.24 4.85
CA ILE A 61 6.91 -1.64 3.52
C ILE A 61 6.93 -0.12 3.61
N ARG A 62 7.49 0.52 2.57
CA ARG A 62 7.26 1.93 2.27
C ARG A 62 6.29 2.07 1.12
N LEU A 63 5.41 3.06 1.23
CA LEU A 63 4.49 3.45 0.17
C LEU A 63 4.78 4.87 -0.27
N ALA A 64 4.78 5.10 -1.58
CA ALA A 64 4.75 6.44 -2.16
C ALA A 64 3.46 6.60 -2.97
N PRO A 65 2.52 7.44 -2.51
CA PRO A 65 1.29 7.74 -3.24
C PRO A 65 1.57 8.22 -4.66
N LEU A 66 0.77 7.77 -5.63
CA LEU A 66 0.79 8.37 -6.96
C LEU A 66 0.02 9.70 -6.99
N ASP A 67 -1.06 9.79 -6.23
CA ASP A 67 -1.80 11.03 -5.94
C ASP A 67 -1.80 11.25 -4.42
N PRO A 68 -0.92 12.13 -3.90
CA PRO A 68 -0.84 12.41 -2.47
C PRO A 68 -2.14 12.96 -1.86
N SER A 69 -3.02 13.56 -2.67
CA SER A 69 -4.26 14.18 -2.18
C SER A 69 -5.20 13.17 -1.53
N LEU A 70 -5.18 11.93 -2.04
CA LEU A 70 -6.02 10.84 -1.54
C LEU A 70 -5.46 10.20 -0.25
N TRP A 71 -4.27 10.60 0.20
CA TRP A 71 -3.55 9.96 1.31
C TRP A 71 -3.37 10.89 2.52
N GLN A 72 -3.90 12.12 2.44
CA GLN A 72 -3.70 13.15 3.48
C GLN A 72 -4.39 12.82 4.82
N HIS A 73 -5.43 11.98 4.81
CA HIS A 73 -6.19 11.61 6.02
C HIS A 73 -5.62 10.39 6.75
N LEU A 74 -4.50 9.85 6.29
CA LEU A 74 -3.89 8.69 6.94
C LEU A 74 -3.30 9.09 8.28
N GLU A 75 -3.36 8.16 9.23
CA GLU A 75 -2.80 8.32 10.57
C GLU A 75 -2.14 7.01 11.01
N PRO A 76 -1.08 7.04 11.83
CA PRO A 76 -0.53 5.84 12.44
C PRO A 76 -1.60 5.00 13.15
N GLY A 77 -1.55 3.68 12.95
CA GLY A 77 -2.56 2.73 13.43
C GLY A 77 -3.72 2.50 12.48
N LEU A 78 -3.94 3.36 11.48
CA LEU A 78 -4.99 3.15 10.48
C LEU A 78 -4.72 1.88 9.67
N ARG A 79 -5.78 1.14 9.39
CA ARG A 79 -5.74 -0.09 8.60
C ARG A 79 -6.31 0.15 7.22
N MET A 80 -5.55 -0.21 6.20
CA MET A 80 -5.92 -0.14 4.79
C MET A 80 -5.79 -1.52 4.15
N THR A 81 -6.51 -1.72 3.06
CA THR A 81 -6.48 -3.02 2.37
C THR A 81 -5.79 -2.90 1.02
N LEU A 82 -4.96 -3.89 0.73
CA LEU A 82 -4.29 -4.05 -0.55
C LEU A 82 -5.22 -4.80 -1.50
N HIS A 83 -5.43 -4.24 -2.67
CA HIS A 83 -6.16 -4.85 -3.78
C HIS A 83 -5.25 -5.07 -4.99
N GLU A 84 -5.39 -6.25 -5.58
CA GLU A 84 -4.91 -6.53 -6.94
C GLU A 84 -6.11 -6.59 -7.87
N ASP A 85 -6.18 -5.64 -8.80
CA ASP A 85 -7.38 -5.31 -9.55
C ASP A 85 -8.55 -4.95 -8.60
N ARG A 86 -9.46 -5.90 -8.35
CA ARG A 86 -10.54 -5.77 -7.36
C ARG A 86 -10.50 -6.85 -6.28
N THR A 87 -9.49 -7.73 -6.31
CA THR A 87 -9.37 -8.82 -5.33
C THR A 87 -8.57 -8.35 -4.12
N PHE A 88 -9.11 -8.57 -2.93
CA PHE A 88 -8.41 -8.34 -1.68
C PHE A 88 -7.18 -9.26 -1.57
N ALA A 89 -6.00 -8.66 -1.46
CA ALA A 89 -4.71 -9.36 -1.46
C ALA A 89 -3.97 -9.25 -0.12
N GLY A 90 -4.35 -8.32 0.74
CA GLY A 90 -3.70 -8.16 2.04
C GLY A 90 -4.21 -6.98 2.84
N THR A 91 -3.64 -6.81 4.02
CA THR A 91 -3.94 -5.73 4.95
C THR A 91 -2.65 -5.04 5.35
N ALA A 92 -2.62 -3.72 5.31
CA ALA A 92 -1.54 -2.95 5.88
C ALA A 92 -2.01 -2.05 7.03
N THR A 93 -1.15 -1.89 8.03
CA THR A 93 -1.30 -0.91 9.09
C THR A 93 -0.27 0.19 8.90
N VAL A 94 -0.73 1.44 8.93
CA VAL A 94 0.12 2.63 8.90
C VAL A 94 0.96 2.63 10.18
N LEU A 95 2.28 2.67 10.04
CA LEU A 95 3.20 2.75 11.19
C LEU A 95 3.66 4.19 11.41
N GLU A 96 3.97 4.88 10.33
CA GLU A 96 4.56 6.21 10.30
C GLU A 96 4.16 6.86 8.97
N ILE A 97 4.04 8.19 8.97
CA ILE A 97 3.81 9.01 7.78
C ILE A 97 4.95 10.00 7.70
N GLN A 98 5.64 10.00 6.57
CA GLN A 98 6.70 10.96 6.30
C GLN A 98 6.17 12.01 5.32
N PRO A 99 6.16 13.30 5.68
CA PRO A 99 5.80 14.35 4.75
C PRO A 99 6.82 14.39 3.60
N PRO A 100 6.44 14.85 2.40
CA PRO A 100 7.40 15.11 1.35
C PRO A 100 8.47 16.05 1.88
N ALA A 101 9.75 15.71 1.65
CA ALA A 101 10.84 16.56 2.09
C ALA A 101 10.65 17.97 1.53
N PRO A 102 10.80 19.04 2.34
CA PRO A 102 10.73 20.39 1.82
C PRO A 102 11.82 20.52 0.74
N THR A 103 11.41 20.83 -0.49
CA THR A 103 12.36 21.24 -1.53
C THR A 103 13.03 22.50 -1.04
N THR A 104 14.25 22.40 -0.51
CA THR A 104 15.03 23.57 -0.15
C THR A 104 15.28 24.33 -1.44
N PRO A 105 14.79 25.57 -1.62
CA PRO A 105 15.14 26.35 -2.79
C PRO A 105 16.65 26.64 -2.71
N SER A 106 17.42 26.19 -3.71
CA SER A 106 18.77 26.71 -3.92
C SER A 106 18.64 28.20 -4.20
N GLY A 107 19.24 29.01 -3.33
CA GLY A 107 19.42 30.45 -3.53
C GLY A 107 20.45 30.76 -4.61
#